data_AF-A0A815PY90-F1
#
_entry.id   AF-A0A815PY90-F1
#
_cell.length_a   1.000
_cell.length_b   1.000
_cell.length_c   1.000
_cell.angle_alpha   90.00
_cell.angle_beta   90.00
_cell.angle_gamma   90.00
#
_symmetry.space_group_name_H-M   'P 1'
#
loop_
_entity.id
_entity.type
_entity.pdbx_description
1 polymer ?
#
loop_
_entity_poly.entity_id
_entity_poly.type
_entity_poly.pdbx_seq_one_letter_code
_entity_poly.pdbx_strand_id
1 'polypeptide(L)'
;MDEIKKHSHVTVIAATNRFNATDSGLYSFDCKVYLDIPDSAGRLKILRILIQYTEIADTTKTLQSISAETHGYVGADLASSISKAVSLEIKEKMGTLVLQKDAIDGKVLNSLVVTKHNFLSALNQSNPSALRKTVVVVSTTTWGDIGGLDSVKRELQTLVQYAVEHSEKPPDCARQAAPCVLFFDELDSIGKACGGAADRVINQILTEVDGMGTTNRSDIIDSTILRSGRLDQLIYIPLPDDKSRIAILGSTLRKSPVAKNVDMNLLASVTKGFSGADLTEICQRAFKLATEELIVKRTRT
;
A
#
# COMPACT_ATOMS: atom_id res chain seq x y z
N MET A 1 5.44 -14.62 37.10
CA MET A 1 5.57 -13.23 37.61
C MET A 1 5.38 -13.15 39.12
N ASP A 2 4.68 -14.10 39.74
CA ASP A 2 4.37 -14.10 41.18
C ASP A 2 5.58 -14.16 42.13
N GLU A 3 6.79 -14.43 41.64
CA GLU A 3 8.02 -14.45 42.45
C GLU A 3 8.85 -13.15 42.38
N ILE A 4 8.44 -12.15 41.59
CA ILE A 4 9.16 -10.86 41.55
C ILE A 4 8.81 -10.07 42.81
N LYS A 5 9.72 -10.09 43.79
CA LYS A 5 9.59 -9.36 45.06
C LYS A 5 9.27 -7.88 44.79
N LYS A 6 8.20 -7.38 45.42
CA LYS A 6 7.65 -6.00 45.38
C LYS A 6 8.65 -4.85 45.63
N HIS A 7 9.91 -5.14 45.99
CA HIS A 7 10.95 -4.18 46.31
C HIS A 7 12.11 -4.15 45.30
N SER A 8 11.94 -4.72 44.12
CA SER A 8 12.93 -4.67 43.05
C SER A 8 12.49 -3.67 41.98
N HIS A 9 13.35 -2.69 41.65
CA HIS A 9 13.13 -1.75 40.54
C HIS A 9 13.35 -2.45 39.19
N VAL A 10 12.60 -3.51 38.92
CA VAL A 10 12.76 -4.34 37.74
C VAL A 10 11.53 -4.16 36.85
N THR A 11 11.77 -3.73 35.61
CA THR A 11 10.74 -3.66 34.57
C THR A 11 10.92 -4.85 33.62
N VAL A 12 9.87 -5.64 33.43
CA VAL A 12 9.88 -6.79 32.50
C VAL A 12 9.25 -6.35 31.18
N ILE A 13 10.02 -6.45 30.09
CA ILE A 13 9.53 -6.20 28.73
C ILE A 13 9.57 -7.53 27.97
N ALA A 14 8.43 -7.90 27.37
CA ALA A 14 8.31 -9.06 26.51
C ALA A 14 7.86 -8.63 25.11
N ALA A 15 8.35 -9.32 24.08
CA ALA A 15 7.95 -9.10 22.69
C ALA A 15 7.43 -10.41 22.08
N THR A 16 6.28 -10.35 21.41
CA THR A 16 5.70 -11.48 20.68
C THR A 16 5.22 -11.05 19.30
N ASN A 17 5.42 -11.92 18.31
CA ASN A 17 4.91 -11.72 16.95
C ASN A 17 3.45 -12.17 16.79
N ARG A 18 2.90 -12.92 17.77
CA ARG A 18 1.55 -13.47 17.76
C ARG A 18 0.91 -13.25 19.12
N PHE A 19 -0.10 -12.38 19.17
CA PHE A 19 -0.83 -12.09 20.40
C PHE A 19 -1.84 -13.20 20.74
N ASN A 20 -2.42 -13.86 19.73
CA ASN A 20 -3.50 -14.84 19.92
C ASN A 20 -2.99 -16.27 20.23
N ALA A 21 -1.69 -16.48 20.41
CA ALA A 21 -1.18 -17.77 20.80
C ALA A 21 -1.42 -17.96 22.31
N THR A 22 -2.59 -18.50 22.67
CA THR A 22 -2.98 -19.35 23.83
C THR A 22 -2.23 -19.33 25.18
N ASP A 23 -1.25 -18.46 25.42
CA ASP A 23 -0.46 -18.42 26.65
C ASP A 23 -1.10 -17.46 27.65
N SER A 24 -1.71 -18.04 28.67
CA SER A 24 -2.30 -17.36 29.83
C SER A 24 -1.34 -16.37 30.52
N GLY A 25 -0.03 -16.56 30.37
CA GLY A 25 1.00 -15.68 30.93
C GLY A 25 1.06 -14.28 30.30
N LEU A 26 0.66 -14.09 29.04
CA LEU A 26 0.73 -12.77 28.37
C LEU A 26 -0.38 -11.81 28.84
N TYR A 27 -1.44 -12.32 29.45
CA TYR A 27 -2.49 -11.48 30.05
C TYR A 27 -2.05 -10.81 31.35
N SER A 28 -0.96 -11.29 31.97
CA SER A 28 -0.44 -10.75 33.24
C SER A 28 0.35 -9.44 33.11
N PHE A 29 0.57 -8.93 31.88
CA PHE A 29 1.24 -7.65 31.65
C PHE A 29 0.25 -6.48 31.70
N ASP A 30 0.54 -5.51 32.57
CA ASP A 30 -0.26 -4.29 32.76
C ASP A 30 -0.23 -3.35 31.54
N CYS A 31 0.92 -3.25 30.87
CA CYS A 31 1.12 -2.37 29.73
C CYS A 31 1.38 -3.20 28.47
N LYS A 32 0.64 -2.87 27.40
CA LYS A 32 0.73 -3.54 26.10
C LYS A 32 0.98 -2.48 25.04
N VAL A 33 2.07 -2.63 24.31
CA VAL A 33 2.46 -1.74 23.22
C VAL A 33 2.50 -2.55 21.92
N TYR A 34 1.74 -2.10 20.93
CA TYR A 34 1.71 -2.71 19.61
C TYR A 34 2.67 -1.97 18.69
N LEU A 35 3.50 -2.73 17.97
CA LEU A 35 4.44 -2.20 16.99
C LEU A 35 3.96 -2.59 15.60
N ASP A 36 3.39 -1.60 14.91
CA ASP A 36 2.91 -1.76 13.54
C ASP A 36 4.05 -1.70 12.51
N ILE A 37 3.73 -2.11 11.29
CA ILE A 37 4.62 -1.98 10.15
C ILE A 37 4.78 -0.48 9.86
N PRO A 38 6.01 0.02 9.66
CA PRO A 38 6.24 1.44 9.44
C PRO A 38 5.56 1.92 8.15
N ASP A 39 4.90 3.07 8.24
CA ASP A 39 4.37 3.83 7.10
C ASP A 39 5.49 4.44 6.25
N SER A 40 5.16 5.15 5.17
CA SER A 40 6.21 5.72 4.29
C SER A 40 7.12 6.71 5.03
N ALA A 41 6.56 7.55 5.92
CA ALA A 41 7.34 8.50 6.72
C ALA A 41 8.20 7.77 7.78
N GLY A 42 7.67 6.73 8.41
CA GLY A 42 8.38 5.86 9.34
C GLY A 42 9.54 5.14 8.67
N ARG A 43 9.33 4.55 7.49
CA ARG A 43 10.40 3.92 6.71
C ARG A 43 11.49 4.91 6.33
N LEU A 44 11.14 6.14 5.97
CA LEU A 44 12.13 7.20 5.71
C LEU A 44 12.98 7.50 6.95
N LYS A 45 12.38 7.56 8.14
CA LYS A 45 13.11 7.74 9.41
C LYS A 45 14.03 6.56 9.71
N ILE A 46 13.55 5.33 9.55
CA ILE A 46 14.36 4.11 9.74
C ILE A 46 15.54 4.12 8.77
N LEU A 47 15.30 4.38 7.48
CA LEU A 47 16.35 4.47 6.47
C LEU A 47 17.42 5.50 6.87
N ARG A 48 17.03 6.71 7.31
CA ARG A 48 17.96 7.74 7.78
C ARG A 48 18.86 7.27 8.93
N ILE A 49 18.35 6.43 9.82
CA ILE A 49 19.13 5.86 10.91
C ILE A 49 20.08 4.77 10.38
N LEU A 50 19.60 3.90 9.50
CA LEU A 50 20.38 2.77 9.00
C LEU A 50 21.54 3.19 8.09
N ILE A 51 21.45 4.36 7.46
CA ILE A 51 22.49 4.87 6.55
C ILE A 51 23.56 5.72 7.25
N GLN A 52 23.55 5.83 8.57
CA GLN A 52 24.52 6.64 9.32
C GLN A 52 25.98 6.27 9.03
N TYR A 53 26.23 5.03 8.60
CA TYR A 53 27.55 4.49 8.29
C TYR A 53 27.75 4.20 6.80
N THR A 54 26.84 4.64 5.92
CA THR A 54 26.93 4.37 4.48
C THR A 54 26.73 5.65 3.66
N GLU A 55 27.63 5.90 2.71
CA GLU A 55 27.46 6.99 1.76
C GLU A 55 26.52 6.59 0.62
N ILE A 56 25.54 7.45 0.34
CA ILE A 56 24.53 7.23 -0.68
C ILE A 56 24.52 8.41 -1.65
N ALA A 57 24.45 8.11 -2.95
CA ALA A 57 24.26 9.13 -3.97
C ALA A 57 22.87 9.77 -3.87
N ASP A 58 22.81 11.10 -3.89
CA ASP A 58 21.56 11.88 -3.78
C ASP A 58 20.70 11.46 -2.58
N THR A 59 21.32 11.30 -1.40
CA THR A 59 20.74 10.74 -0.17
C THR A 59 19.27 11.11 0.04
N THR A 60 18.92 12.39 0.03
CA THR A 60 17.55 12.82 0.30
C THR A 60 16.53 12.31 -0.72
N LYS A 61 16.84 12.41 -2.01
CA LYS A 61 15.92 11.98 -3.10
C LYS A 61 15.84 10.47 -3.18
N THR A 62 16.98 9.80 -3.06
CA THR A 62 17.08 8.34 -3.11
C THR A 62 16.27 7.70 -1.99
N LEU A 63 16.42 8.19 -0.74
CA LEU A 63 15.66 7.65 0.39
C LEU A 63 14.15 7.89 0.28
N GLN A 64 13.72 9.05 -0.21
CA GLN A 64 12.29 9.33 -0.41
C GLN A 64 11.66 8.41 -1.44
N SER A 65 12.37 8.13 -2.53
CA SER A 65 11.92 7.16 -3.55
C SER A 65 11.81 5.76 -2.95
N ILE A 66 12.85 5.30 -2.25
CA ILE A 66 12.88 3.96 -1.64
C ILE A 66 11.78 3.84 -0.59
N SER A 67 11.54 4.84 0.25
CA SER A 67 10.48 4.78 1.26
C SER A 67 9.07 4.72 0.65
N ALA A 68 8.88 5.29 -0.53
CA ALA A 68 7.62 5.20 -1.28
C ALA A 68 7.44 3.81 -1.90
N GLU A 69 8.50 3.22 -2.44
CA GLU A 69 8.47 1.95 -3.17
C GLU A 69 8.50 0.70 -2.25
N THR A 70 9.02 0.82 -1.03
CA THR A 70 9.20 -0.31 -0.07
C THR A 70 7.97 -0.55 0.82
N HIS A 71 6.79 -0.64 0.24
CA HIS A 71 5.57 -0.95 1.00
C HIS A 71 5.66 -2.35 1.65
N GLY A 72 5.25 -2.45 2.92
CA GLY A 72 5.30 -3.71 3.67
C GLY A 72 6.70 -4.15 4.14
N TYR A 73 7.75 -3.37 3.93
CA TYR A 73 9.07 -3.66 4.49
C TYR A 73 9.13 -3.26 5.96
N VAL A 74 9.63 -4.16 6.82
CA VAL A 74 9.97 -3.83 8.21
C VAL A 74 11.41 -3.34 8.34
N GLY A 75 11.78 -2.79 9.50
CA GLY A 75 13.13 -2.27 9.74
C GLY A 75 14.26 -3.28 9.43
N ALA A 76 14.03 -4.56 9.72
CA ALA A 76 14.98 -5.63 9.40
C ALA A 76 15.13 -5.85 7.88
N ASP A 77 14.03 -5.79 7.11
CA ASP A 77 14.06 -5.95 5.66
C ASP A 77 14.80 -4.77 5.00
N LEU A 78 14.55 -3.55 5.49
CA LEU A 78 15.26 -2.34 5.05
C LEU A 78 16.76 -2.44 5.35
N ALA A 79 17.13 -2.87 6.56
CA ALA A 79 18.54 -3.07 6.93
C ALA A 79 19.23 -4.12 6.05
N SER A 80 18.56 -5.26 5.81
CA SER A 80 19.07 -6.31 4.91
C SER A 80 19.25 -5.78 3.49
N SER A 81 18.30 -4.98 3.00
CA SER A 81 18.36 -4.36 1.66
C SER A 81 19.53 -3.39 1.52
N ILE A 82 19.83 -2.59 2.57
CA ILE A 82 21.00 -1.70 2.59
C ILE A 82 22.29 -2.52 2.55
N SER A 83 22.44 -3.51 3.43
CA SER A 83 23.63 -4.35 3.48
C SER A 83 23.89 -5.06 2.15
N LYS A 84 22.83 -5.47 1.45
CA LYS A 84 22.90 -6.08 0.14
C LYS A 84 23.25 -5.08 -0.96
N ALA A 85 22.69 -3.87 -0.94
CA ALA A 85 23.05 -2.79 -1.86
C ALA A 85 24.53 -2.40 -1.72
N VAL A 86 25.05 -2.32 -0.49
CA VAL A 86 26.48 -2.10 -0.22
C VAL A 86 27.31 -3.26 -0.79
N SER A 87 26.89 -4.50 -0.58
CA SER A 87 27.58 -5.67 -1.12
C SER A 87 27.61 -5.70 -2.65
N LEU A 88 26.56 -5.20 -3.32
CA LEU A 88 26.52 -5.05 -4.77
C LEU A 88 27.49 -3.97 -5.25
N GLU A 89 27.50 -2.81 -4.60
CA GLU A 89 28.47 -1.73 -4.92
C GLU A 89 29.92 -2.23 -4.77
N ILE A 90 30.21 -2.94 -3.67
CA ILE A 90 31.53 -3.55 -3.45
C ILE A 90 31.85 -4.52 -4.58
N LYS A 91 30.91 -5.38 -4.99
CA LYS A 91 31.12 -6.33 -6.09
C LYS A 91 31.37 -5.64 -7.43
N GLU A 92 30.68 -4.55 -7.73
CA GLU A 92 30.89 -3.81 -8.98
C GLU A 92 32.27 -3.14 -9.01
N LYS A 93 32.65 -2.47 -7.91
CA LYS A 93 33.96 -1.82 -7.75
C LYS A 93 35.12 -2.81 -7.68
N MET A 94 34.91 -3.97 -7.06
CA MET A 94 35.90 -5.06 -6.99
C MET A 94 35.95 -5.87 -8.28
N GLY A 95 34.85 -5.98 -9.03
CA GLY A 95 34.83 -6.63 -10.34
C GLY A 95 35.72 -5.92 -11.37
N THR A 96 35.98 -4.62 -11.16
CA THR A 96 36.94 -3.83 -11.95
C THR A 96 38.39 -3.96 -11.46
N LEU A 97 38.60 -4.48 -10.23
CA LEU A 97 39.90 -4.65 -9.58
C LEU A 97 40.14 -6.14 -9.29
N VAL A 98 40.60 -6.87 -10.31
CA VAL A 98 40.90 -8.30 -10.23
C VAL A 98 41.94 -8.64 -9.15
N LEU A 99 41.50 -9.41 -8.15
CA LEU A 99 42.09 -10.65 -7.60
C LEU A 99 43.61 -10.72 -7.34
N GLN A 100 44.24 -9.74 -6.68
CA GLN A 100 45.66 -9.91 -6.29
C GLN A 100 46.05 -9.49 -4.87
N LYS A 101 45.14 -9.06 -4.00
CA LYS A 101 45.50 -8.73 -2.61
C LYS A 101 44.45 -9.20 -1.61
N ASP A 102 44.91 -9.93 -0.60
CA ASP A 102 44.14 -10.37 0.58
C ASP A 102 43.69 -9.22 1.49
N ALA A 103 44.01 -7.97 1.13
CA ALA A 103 43.64 -6.77 1.86
C ALA A 103 42.98 -5.74 0.93
N ILE A 104 41.78 -5.30 1.31
CA ILE A 104 41.04 -4.24 0.63
C ILE A 104 41.76 -2.91 0.91
N ASP A 105 42.11 -2.15 -0.14
CA ASP A 105 42.70 -0.82 0.02
C ASP A 105 41.68 0.13 0.67
N GLY A 106 42.05 0.78 1.77
CA GLY A 106 41.22 1.75 2.48
C GLY A 106 40.78 2.92 1.59
N LYS A 107 41.51 3.22 0.51
CA LYS A 107 41.08 4.21 -0.49
C LYS A 107 39.86 3.77 -1.28
N VAL A 108 39.73 2.47 -1.56
CA VAL A 108 38.56 1.92 -2.26
C VAL A 108 37.35 1.97 -1.34
N LEU A 109 37.51 1.60 -0.06
CA LEU A 109 36.45 1.66 0.95
C LEU A 109 35.90 3.09 1.12
N ASN A 110 36.76 4.10 1.15
CA ASN A 110 36.35 5.50 1.26
C ASN A 110 35.72 6.08 -0.02
N SER A 111 35.74 5.33 -1.14
CA SER A 111 35.14 5.74 -2.42
C SER A 111 33.83 5.01 -2.74
N LEU A 112 33.34 4.17 -1.82
CA LEU A 112 32.11 3.40 -1.97
C LEU A 112 30.92 4.33 -1.73
N VAL A 113 30.23 4.66 -2.82
CA VAL A 113 28.99 5.44 -2.78
C VAL A 113 27.89 4.57 -3.34
N VAL A 114 26.91 4.21 -2.52
CA VAL A 114 25.79 3.36 -2.94
C VAL A 114 24.82 4.17 -3.77
N THR A 115 24.51 3.69 -4.98
CA THR A 115 23.56 4.35 -5.88
C THR A 115 22.13 3.85 -5.68
N LYS A 116 21.15 4.61 -6.19
CA LYS A 116 19.74 4.16 -6.24
C LYS A 116 19.58 2.82 -6.96
N HIS A 117 20.38 2.57 -8.00
CA HIS A 117 20.33 1.32 -8.77
C HIS A 117 20.62 0.10 -7.89
N ASN A 118 21.65 0.18 -7.04
CA ASN A 118 22.04 -0.91 -6.15
C ASN A 118 20.93 -1.27 -5.16
N PHE A 119 20.21 -0.26 -4.67
CA PHE A 119 19.05 -0.46 -3.82
C PHE A 119 17.91 -1.17 -4.56
N LEU A 120 17.56 -0.72 -5.76
CA LEU A 120 16.51 -1.36 -6.56
C LEU A 120 16.86 -2.82 -6.89
N SER A 121 18.12 -3.07 -7.25
CA SER A 121 18.64 -4.41 -7.50
C SER A 121 18.62 -5.29 -6.24
N ALA A 122 18.87 -4.71 -5.05
CA ALA A 122 18.75 -5.42 -3.78
C ALA A 122 17.29 -5.75 -3.43
N LEU A 123 16.37 -4.82 -3.67
CA LEU A 123 14.93 -4.97 -3.42
C LEU A 123 14.30 -6.05 -4.31
N ASN A 124 14.69 -6.12 -5.59
CA ASN A 124 14.22 -7.17 -6.50
C ASN A 124 14.63 -8.60 -6.08
N GLN A 125 15.61 -8.72 -5.18
CA GLN A 125 16.10 -9.98 -4.67
C GLN A 125 15.70 -10.24 -3.20
N SER A 126 14.88 -9.38 -2.59
CA SER A 126 14.39 -9.54 -1.22
C SER A 126 12.86 -9.52 -1.20
N ASN A 127 12.25 -10.57 -0.64
CA ASN A 127 10.80 -10.58 -0.41
C ASN A 127 10.49 -9.87 0.92
N PRO A 128 9.52 -8.94 0.97
CA PRO A 128 9.14 -8.27 2.21
C PRO A 128 8.59 -9.27 3.22
N SER A 129 9.07 -9.19 4.46
CA SER A 129 8.65 -10.09 5.54
C SER A 129 7.18 -9.87 5.93
N ALA A 130 6.63 -8.68 5.68
CA ALA A 130 5.28 -8.32 6.08
C ALA A 130 4.20 -8.60 5.04
N LEU A 131 4.51 -9.15 3.85
CA LEU A 131 3.45 -9.66 2.94
C LEU A 131 2.65 -10.83 3.55
N ARG A 132 3.03 -11.32 4.74
CA ARG A 132 2.27 -12.29 5.55
C ARG A 132 1.38 -11.64 6.63
N LYS A 133 1.35 -10.31 6.74
CA LYS A 133 0.49 -9.56 7.67
C LYS A 133 -0.42 -8.63 6.87
N THR A 134 -1.68 -8.53 7.29
CA THR A 134 -2.61 -7.53 6.80
C THR A 134 -2.00 -6.14 7.04
N VAL A 135 -1.69 -5.41 5.96
CA VAL A 135 -1.12 -4.07 6.06
C VAL A 135 -2.25 -3.06 6.09
N VAL A 136 -2.28 -2.22 7.12
CA VAL A 136 -3.17 -1.05 7.15
C VAL A 136 -2.56 0.02 6.25
N VAL A 137 -3.30 0.46 5.24
CA VAL A 137 -2.84 1.43 4.25
C VAL A 137 -3.68 2.70 4.34
N VAL A 138 -3.03 3.86 4.44
CA VAL A 138 -3.70 5.14 4.25
C VAL A 138 -3.76 5.43 2.76
N SER A 139 -4.96 5.58 2.21
CA SER A 139 -5.15 5.89 0.79
C SER A 139 -4.57 7.27 0.45
N THR A 140 -3.71 7.34 -0.56
CA THR A 140 -3.18 8.61 -1.10
C THR A 140 -4.10 9.24 -2.15
N THR A 141 -5.14 8.53 -2.58
CA THR A 141 -6.13 8.98 -3.56
C THR A 141 -7.09 10.00 -2.96
N THR A 142 -7.36 11.07 -3.70
CA THR A 142 -8.29 12.15 -3.30
C THR A 142 -9.56 12.14 -4.14
N TRP A 143 -10.61 12.83 -3.69
CA TRP A 143 -11.83 13.03 -4.48
C TRP A 143 -11.59 13.70 -5.84
N GLY A 144 -10.47 14.43 -5.98
CA GLY A 144 -10.07 15.06 -7.24
C GLY A 144 -9.52 14.07 -8.27
N ASP A 145 -9.14 12.85 -7.85
CA ASP A 145 -8.66 11.80 -8.76
C ASP A 145 -9.82 10.99 -9.36
N ILE A 146 -11.02 11.08 -8.77
CA ILE A 146 -12.23 10.37 -9.19
C ILE A 146 -13.09 11.32 -10.04
N GLY A 147 -13.23 11.05 -11.34
CA GLY A 147 -14.10 11.84 -12.21
C GLY A 147 -15.58 11.46 -12.08
N GLY A 148 -16.46 12.45 -11.91
CA GLY A 148 -17.91 12.25 -11.81
C GLY A 148 -18.37 11.65 -10.47
N LEU A 149 -19.50 10.92 -10.51
CA LEU A 149 -20.13 10.22 -9.38
C LEU A 149 -20.49 11.12 -8.17
N ASP A 150 -20.86 12.38 -8.41
CA ASP A 150 -21.07 13.36 -7.34
C ASP A 150 -22.23 13.05 -6.38
N SER A 151 -23.23 12.26 -6.80
CA SER A 151 -24.26 11.73 -5.92
C SER A 151 -23.68 10.68 -4.96
N VAL A 152 -23.00 9.68 -5.52
CA VAL A 152 -22.37 8.58 -4.76
C VAL A 152 -21.32 9.10 -3.80
N LYS A 153 -20.51 10.09 -4.19
CA LYS A 153 -19.51 10.71 -3.30
C LYS A 153 -20.15 11.34 -2.07
N ARG A 154 -21.27 12.06 -2.24
CA ARG A 154 -21.99 12.68 -1.13
C ARG A 154 -22.62 11.63 -0.22
N GLU A 155 -23.23 10.61 -0.80
CA GLU A 155 -23.82 9.50 -0.06
C GLU A 155 -22.77 8.76 0.78
N LEU A 156 -21.62 8.42 0.20
CA LEU A 156 -20.50 7.82 0.92
C LEU A 156 -19.97 8.73 2.03
N GLN A 157 -19.85 10.03 1.78
CA GLN A 157 -19.43 10.99 2.81
C GLN A 157 -20.41 11.00 3.97
N THR A 158 -21.71 11.05 3.70
CA THR A 158 -22.75 11.01 4.74
C THR A 158 -22.69 9.71 5.54
N LEU A 159 -22.57 8.55 4.89
CA LEU A 159 -22.53 7.25 5.56
C LEU A 159 -21.27 7.08 6.42
N VAL A 160 -20.10 7.40 5.87
CA VAL A 160 -18.84 7.29 6.61
C VAL A 160 -18.77 8.30 7.75
N GLN A 161 -19.22 9.54 7.52
CA GLN A 161 -19.27 10.56 8.56
C GLN A 161 -20.22 10.16 9.70
N TYR A 162 -21.42 9.67 9.36
CA TYR A 162 -22.37 9.18 10.34
C TYR A 162 -21.81 8.01 11.16
N ALA A 163 -21.17 7.03 10.52
CA ALA A 163 -20.55 5.89 11.18
C ALA A 163 -19.41 6.29 12.12
N VAL A 164 -18.56 7.24 11.71
CA VAL A 164 -17.47 7.75 12.57
C VAL A 164 -18.02 8.55 13.76
N GLU A 165 -19.07 9.35 13.55
CA GLU A 165 -19.69 10.16 14.61
C GLU A 165 -20.50 9.31 15.62
N HIS A 166 -21.03 8.15 15.21
CA HIS A 166 -21.95 7.33 16.02
C HIS A 166 -21.44 5.92 16.35
N SER A 167 -20.18 5.58 16.04
CA SER A 167 -19.60 4.27 16.38
C SER A 167 -19.25 4.19 17.88
N GLU A 168 -20.05 3.46 18.66
CA GLU A 168 -19.78 3.26 20.09
C GLU A 168 -18.56 2.36 20.37
N LYS A 169 -18.23 1.38 19.49
CA LYS A 169 -17.08 0.47 19.66
C LYS A 169 -16.54 -0.10 18.33
N PRO A 170 -15.29 0.20 17.94
CA PRO A 170 -14.64 -0.49 16.82
C PRO A 170 -14.29 -1.95 17.19
N PRO A 171 -14.19 -2.85 16.20
CA PRO A 171 -13.82 -4.26 16.41
C PRO A 171 -12.38 -4.43 16.87
N ASP A 172 -12.08 -5.44 17.68
CA ASP A 172 -10.76 -5.62 18.31
C ASP A 172 -9.58 -5.69 17.33
N CYS A 173 -9.81 -6.18 16.11
CA CYS A 173 -8.82 -6.21 15.02
C CYS A 173 -8.54 -4.83 14.38
N ALA A 174 -9.43 -3.84 14.57
CA ALA A 174 -9.35 -2.50 13.99
C ALA A 174 -9.38 -1.36 15.04
N ARG A 175 -9.57 -1.68 16.33
CA ARG A 175 -9.55 -0.72 17.46
C ARG A 175 -8.30 0.15 17.51
N GLN A 176 -7.17 -0.36 17.02
CA GLN A 176 -5.88 0.33 17.04
C GLN A 176 -5.73 1.31 15.87
N ALA A 177 -6.46 1.10 14.77
CA ALA A 177 -6.44 1.95 13.58
C ALA A 177 -7.67 2.86 13.48
N ALA A 178 -8.53 2.86 14.52
CA ALA A 178 -9.71 3.69 14.54
C ALA A 178 -9.34 5.20 14.53
N PRO A 179 -10.01 6.04 13.71
CA PRO A 179 -11.08 5.70 12.78
C PRO A 179 -10.53 5.06 11.48
N CYS A 180 -11.04 3.87 11.15
CA CYS A 180 -10.69 3.15 9.93
C CYS A 180 -11.94 2.65 9.22
N VAL A 181 -11.86 2.57 7.89
CA VAL A 181 -12.87 1.92 7.06
C VAL A 181 -12.34 0.56 6.64
N LEU A 182 -13.07 -0.52 6.97
CA LEU A 182 -12.76 -1.85 6.46
C LEU A 182 -13.33 -1.99 5.06
N PHE A 183 -12.49 -2.32 4.08
CA PHE A 183 -12.89 -2.44 2.67
C PHE A 183 -12.67 -3.85 2.15
N PHE A 184 -13.73 -4.47 1.63
CA PHE A 184 -13.71 -5.80 1.03
C PHE A 184 -13.86 -5.67 -0.48
N ASP A 185 -12.83 -6.05 -1.23
CA ASP A 185 -12.92 -6.09 -2.69
C ASP A 185 -13.37 -7.47 -3.19
N GLU A 186 -14.08 -7.49 -4.31
CA GLU A 186 -14.61 -8.71 -4.95
C GLU A 186 -15.31 -9.69 -3.99
N LEU A 187 -16.33 -9.23 -3.27
CA LEU A 187 -17.12 -10.11 -2.39
C LEU A 187 -17.69 -11.34 -3.12
N ASP A 188 -17.91 -11.23 -4.43
CA ASP A 188 -18.37 -12.31 -5.29
C ASP A 188 -17.31 -13.41 -5.56
N SER A 189 -16.01 -13.07 -5.50
CA SER A 189 -14.92 -14.04 -5.58
C SER A 189 -14.93 -15.00 -4.38
N ILE A 190 -15.42 -14.53 -3.23
CA ILE A 190 -15.52 -15.30 -1.99
C ILE A 190 -16.84 -16.10 -1.96
N GLY A 191 -17.95 -15.48 -2.36
CA GLY A 191 -19.29 -16.10 -2.31
C GLY A 191 -19.46 -17.37 -3.17
N LYS A 192 -18.59 -17.61 -4.16
CA LYS A 192 -18.60 -18.85 -4.96
C LYS A 192 -18.09 -20.08 -4.21
N ALA A 193 -17.34 -19.90 -3.12
CA ALA A 193 -16.79 -21.00 -2.33
C ALA A 193 -17.80 -21.50 -1.27
N CYS A 194 -19.06 -21.73 -1.68
CA CYS A 194 -20.12 -22.15 -0.77
C CYS A 194 -19.71 -23.41 0.02
N GLY A 195 -19.45 -23.25 1.32
CA GLY A 195 -19.20 -24.33 2.28
C GLY A 195 -17.82 -24.36 2.94
N GLY A 196 -16.94 -23.42 2.61
CA GLY A 196 -15.60 -23.33 3.19
C GLY A 196 -15.54 -22.69 4.59
N ALA A 197 -14.40 -22.86 5.28
CA ALA A 197 -14.12 -22.17 6.54
C ALA A 197 -14.06 -20.64 6.40
N ALA A 198 -13.77 -20.13 5.19
CA ALA A 198 -13.69 -18.70 4.90
C ALA A 198 -15.04 -17.97 5.03
N ASP A 199 -16.15 -18.57 4.57
CA ASP A 199 -17.49 -18.00 4.69
C ASP A 199 -17.91 -17.78 6.15
N ARG A 200 -17.51 -18.69 7.05
CA ARG A 200 -17.80 -18.58 8.48
C ARG A 200 -17.02 -17.45 9.14
N VAL A 201 -15.75 -17.28 8.78
CA VAL A 201 -14.92 -16.19 9.30
C VAL A 201 -15.44 -14.84 8.83
N ILE A 202 -15.88 -14.73 7.58
CA ILE A 202 -16.42 -13.48 7.04
C ILE A 202 -17.77 -13.16 7.65
N ASN A 203 -18.67 -14.14 7.80
CA ASN A 203 -19.94 -13.91 8.51
C ASN A 203 -19.74 -13.47 9.97
N GLN A 204 -18.68 -13.95 10.63
CA GLN A 204 -18.30 -13.48 11.96
C GLN A 204 -17.79 -12.04 11.93
N ILE A 205 -16.88 -11.71 11.00
CA ILE A 205 -16.33 -10.35 10.83
C ILE A 205 -17.44 -9.35 10.48
N LEU A 206 -18.34 -9.69 9.55
CA LEU A 206 -19.46 -8.84 9.15
C LEU A 206 -20.47 -8.59 10.28
N THR A 207 -20.47 -9.42 11.33
CA THR A 207 -21.32 -9.22 12.51
C THR A 207 -20.67 -8.30 13.54
N GLU A 208 -19.36 -8.08 13.45
CA GLU A 208 -18.58 -7.32 14.43
C GLU A 208 -18.07 -5.98 13.87
N VAL A 209 -18.12 -5.75 12.55
CA VAL A 209 -17.49 -4.60 11.89
C VAL A 209 -18.42 -3.91 10.90
N ASP A 210 -18.56 -2.59 11.05
CA ASP A 210 -19.05 -1.69 10.00
C ASP A 210 -18.00 -1.61 8.88
N GLY A 211 -18.29 -2.22 7.73
CA GLY A 211 -17.38 -2.29 6.58
C GLY A 211 -18.07 -1.89 5.28
N MET A 212 -17.29 -1.68 4.23
CA MET A 212 -17.78 -1.48 2.86
C MET A 212 -17.27 -2.61 1.98
N GLY A 213 -18.11 -3.08 1.06
CA GLY A 213 -17.74 -4.12 0.11
C GLY A 213 -18.07 -3.73 -1.33
N THR A 214 -17.22 -4.16 -2.27
CA THR A 214 -17.50 -4.07 -3.70
C THR A 214 -17.84 -5.45 -4.27
N THR A 215 -18.73 -5.45 -5.26
CA THR A 215 -19.09 -6.64 -6.02
C THR A 215 -19.44 -6.24 -7.45
N ASN A 216 -19.03 -7.08 -8.41
CA ASN A 216 -19.51 -6.96 -9.79
C ASN A 216 -20.80 -7.76 -10.02
N ARG A 217 -21.21 -8.56 -9.03
CA ARG A 217 -22.31 -9.51 -9.11
C ARG A 217 -23.16 -9.47 -7.85
N SER A 218 -24.11 -8.54 -7.80
CA SER A 218 -25.08 -8.46 -6.70
C SER A 218 -26.06 -9.63 -6.68
N ASP A 219 -26.23 -10.34 -7.80
CA ASP A 219 -27.12 -11.50 -7.96
C ASP A 219 -26.68 -12.72 -7.13
N ILE A 220 -25.39 -12.85 -6.84
CA ILE A 220 -24.83 -14.00 -6.11
C ILE A 220 -24.47 -13.71 -4.66
N ILE A 221 -24.70 -12.48 -4.19
CA ILE A 221 -24.45 -12.15 -2.79
C ILE A 221 -25.55 -12.77 -1.93
N ASP A 222 -25.15 -13.46 -0.87
CA ASP A 222 -26.09 -13.99 0.10
C ASP A 222 -26.85 -12.86 0.80
N SER A 223 -28.18 -12.94 0.77
CA SER A 223 -29.11 -12.09 1.51
C SER A 223 -28.79 -11.97 3.02
N THR A 224 -28.06 -12.90 3.61
CA THR A 224 -27.62 -12.81 5.02
C THR A 224 -26.62 -11.68 5.26
N ILE A 225 -25.81 -11.32 4.26
CA ILE A 225 -24.83 -10.23 4.32
C ILE A 225 -25.53 -8.86 4.27
N LEU A 226 -26.68 -8.78 3.60
CA LEU A 226 -27.46 -7.57 3.38
C LEU A 226 -28.45 -7.22 4.51
N ARG A 227 -28.38 -7.93 5.65
CA ARG A 227 -29.28 -7.69 6.78
C ARG A 227 -28.90 -6.42 7.54
N SER A 228 -29.92 -5.77 8.11
CA SER A 228 -29.75 -4.60 8.98
C SER A 228 -28.71 -4.86 10.08
N GLY A 229 -27.73 -3.96 10.22
CA GLY A 229 -26.56 -4.11 11.10
C GLY A 229 -25.33 -4.78 10.45
N ARG A 230 -25.30 -4.95 9.13
CA ARG A 230 -24.16 -5.46 8.34
C ARG A 230 -23.88 -4.55 7.13
N LEU A 231 -24.01 -5.06 5.89
CA LEU A 231 -23.95 -4.27 4.65
C LEU A 231 -25.37 -3.92 4.20
N ASP A 232 -26.02 -3.01 4.91
CA ASP A 232 -27.42 -2.64 4.70
C ASP A 232 -27.61 -1.68 3.51
N GLN A 233 -26.64 -0.79 3.25
CA GLN A 233 -26.69 0.18 2.16
C GLN A 233 -26.10 -0.37 0.86
N LEU A 234 -26.95 -0.49 -0.16
CA LEU A 234 -26.55 -0.86 -1.51
C LEU A 234 -26.42 0.39 -2.38
N ILE A 235 -25.17 0.75 -2.71
CA ILE A 235 -24.89 1.86 -3.61
C ILE A 235 -24.58 1.31 -5.00
N TYR A 236 -25.39 1.70 -5.98
CA TYR A 236 -25.17 1.34 -7.37
C TYR A 236 -24.21 2.33 -8.07
N ILE A 237 -23.15 1.81 -8.68
CA ILE A 237 -22.18 2.59 -9.46
C ILE A 237 -22.46 2.36 -10.95
N PRO A 238 -23.10 3.31 -11.66
CA PRO A 238 -23.38 3.18 -13.08
C PRO A 238 -22.13 3.44 -13.94
N LEU A 239 -22.23 3.10 -15.23
CA LEU A 239 -21.29 3.55 -16.24
C LEU A 239 -21.28 5.08 -16.34
N PRO A 240 -20.13 5.70 -16.67
CA PRO A 240 -20.00 7.16 -16.66
C PRO A 240 -20.75 7.84 -17.82
N ASP A 241 -21.52 8.87 -17.49
CA ASP A 241 -22.12 9.81 -18.43
C ASP A 241 -21.08 10.68 -19.15
N ASP A 242 -21.48 11.38 -20.21
CA ASP A 242 -20.60 12.25 -21.02
C ASP A 242 -19.79 13.23 -20.16
N LYS A 243 -20.44 13.90 -19.20
CA LYS A 243 -19.79 14.82 -18.25
C LYS A 243 -18.79 14.10 -17.35
N SER A 244 -19.15 12.92 -16.85
CA SER A 244 -18.29 12.07 -16.02
C SER A 244 -17.08 11.58 -16.81
N ARG A 245 -17.25 11.20 -18.09
CA ARG A 245 -16.15 10.78 -18.96
C ARG A 245 -15.14 11.90 -19.20
N ILE A 246 -15.60 13.13 -19.42
CA ILE A 246 -14.71 14.31 -19.50
C ILE A 246 -13.92 14.48 -18.19
N ALA A 247 -14.59 14.36 -17.04
CA ALA A 247 -13.95 14.48 -15.74
C ALA A 247 -12.92 13.36 -15.49
N ILE A 248 -13.24 12.11 -15.88
CA ILE A 248 -12.33 10.96 -15.76
C ILE A 248 -11.10 11.15 -16.66
N LEU A 249 -11.29 11.53 -17.92
CA LEU A 249 -10.18 11.82 -18.84
C LEU A 249 -9.30 12.95 -18.28
N GLY A 250 -9.91 14.00 -17.72
CA GLY A 250 -9.21 15.10 -17.07
C GLY A 250 -8.44 14.69 -15.81
N SER A 251 -8.98 13.80 -14.97
CA SER A 251 -8.27 13.31 -13.78
C SER A 251 -7.12 12.38 -14.15
N THR A 252 -7.34 11.44 -15.06
CA THR A 252 -6.32 10.50 -15.54
C THR A 252 -5.17 11.22 -16.26
N LEU A 253 -5.46 12.23 -17.09
CA LEU A 253 -4.46 12.97 -17.85
C LEU A 253 -3.84 14.14 -17.07
N ARG A 254 -4.24 14.41 -15.82
CA ARG A 254 -3.74 15.54 -15.03
C ARG A 254 -2.21 15.58 -14.89
N LYS A 255 -1.57 14.41 -14.83
CA LYS A 255 -0.12 14.26 -14.68
C LYS A 255 0.61 14.08 -16.02
N SER A 256 -0.12 14.02 -17.12
CA SER A 256 0.42 13.71 -18.45
C SER A 256 0.40 14.95 -19.34
N PRO A 257 1.47 15.23 -20.11
CA PRO A 257 1.46 16.34 -21.05
C PRO A 257 0.53 16.02 -22.22
N VAL A 258 -0.54 16.80 -22.37
CA VAL A 258 -1.51 16.66 -23.47
C VAL A 258 -1.35 17.83 -24.44
N ALA A 259 -1.37 17.53 -25.73
CA ALA A 259 -1.30 18.55 -26.77
C ALA A 259 -2.61 19.36 -26.87
N LYS A 260 -2.51 20.65 -27.18
CA LYS A 260 -3.67 21.57 -27.24
C LYS A 260 -4.72 21.19 -28.30
N ASN A 261 -4.36 20.35 -29.27
CA ASN A 261 -5.23 19.88 -30.34
C ASN A 261 -6.09 18.68 -29.93
N VAL A 262 -5.94 18.16 -28.71
CA VAL A 262 -6.75 17.04 -28.21
C VAL A 262 -8.04 17.58 -27.60
N ASP A 263 -9.18 17.30 -28.24
CA ASP A 263 -10.49 17.67 -27.73
C ASP A 263 -11.10 16.56 -26.85
N MET A 264 -11.22 16.86 -25.56
CA MET A 264 -11.80 15.95 -24.56
C MET A 264 -13.31 15.73 -24.75
N ASN A 265 -14.03 16.71 -25.30
CA ASN A 265 -15.47 16.59 -25.54
C ASN A 265 -15.74 15.59 -26.66
N LEU A 266 -14.93 15.64 -27.73
CA LEU A 266 -14.99 14.68 -28.81
C LEU A 266 -14.66 13.27 -28.33
N LEU A 267 -13.61 13.11 -27.52
CA LEU A 267 -13.26 11.81 -26.93
C LEU A 267 -14.41 11.25 -26.09
N ALA A 268 -15.01 12.09 -25.24
CA ALA A 268 -16.14 11.66 -24.42
C ALA A 268 -17.35 11.24 -25.25
N SER A 269 -17.62 11.86 -26.41
CA SER A 269 -18.76 11.50 -27.26
C SER A 269 -18.56 10.17 -27.99
N VAL A 270 -17.32 9.85 -28.41
CA VAL A 270 -17.02 8.59 -29.11
C VAL A 270 -16.87 7.40 -28.17
N THR A 271 -16.49 7.60 -26.90
CA THR A 271 -16.32 6.53 -25.90
C THR A 271 -17.61 6.21 -25.13
N LYS A 272 -18.76 6.22 -25.80
CA LYS A 272 -20.05 5.91 -25.15
C LYS A 272 -20.08 4.43 -24.71
N GLY A 273 -20.46 4.19 -23.45
CA GLY A 273 -20.53 2.84 -22.87
C GLY A 273 -19.21 2.32 -22.27
N PHE A 274 -18.15 3.13 -22.29
CA PHE A 274 -16.86 2.78 -21.71
C PHE A 274 -16.89 2.97 -20.20
N SER A 275 -16.26 2.05 -19.47
CA SER A 275 -16.01 2.19 -18.04
C SER A 275 -14.84 3.15 -17.76
N GLY A 276 -14.67 3.55 -16.50
CA GLY A 276 -13.51 4.34 -16.10
C GLY A 276 -12.17 3.62 -16.34
N ALA A 277 -12.17 2.28 -16.28
CA ALA A 277 -11.01 1.46 -16.59
C ALA A 277 -10.67 1.51 -18.09
N ASP A 278 -11.66 1.37 -18.96
CA ASP A 278 -11.45 1.42 -20.42
C ASP A 278 -10.92 2.79 -20.86
N LEU A 279 -11.45 3.88 -20.29
CA LEU A 279 -10.94 5.24 -20.55
C LEU A 279 -9.48 5.40 -20.10
N THR A 280 -9.13 4.80 -18.96
CA THR A 280 -7.75 4.80 -18.45
C THR A 280 -6.83 3.99 -19.35
N GLU A 281 -7.29 2.86 -19.87
CA GLU A 281 -6.53 2.02 -20.81
C GLU A 281 -6.24 2.77 -22.12
N ILE A 282 -7.23 3.49 -22.66
CA ILE A 282 -7.03 4.33 -23.86
C ILE A 282 -5.91 5.36 -23.61
N CYS A 283 -5.96 6.06 -22.48
CA CYS A 283 -4.96 7.06 -22.11
C CYS A 283 -3.56 6.44 -21.98
N GLN A 284 -3.45 5.28 -21.33
CA GLN A 284 -2.18 4.57 -21.19
C GLN A 284 -1.63 4.09 -22.53
N ARG A 285 -2.49 3.59 -23.41
CA ARG A 285 -2.11 3.14 -24.75
C ARG A 285 -1.63 4.30 -25.63
N ALA A 286 -2.32 5.44 -25.57
CA ALA A 286 -1.89 6.66 -26.26
C ALA A 286 -0.52 7.14 -25.76
N PHE A 287 -0.30 7.13 -24.44
CA PHE A 287 1.00 7.47 -23.85
C PHE A 287 2.13 6.55 -24.31
N LYS A 288 1.88 5.23 -24.38
CA LYS A 288 2.84 4.24 -24.87
C LYS A 288 3.25 4.53 -26.32
N LEU A 289 2.28 4.73 -27.21
CA LEU A 289 2.54 5.03 -28.62
C LEU A 289 3.32 6.34 -28.79
N ALA A 290 2.96 7.39 -28.05
CA ALA A 290 3.70 8.65 -28.07
C ALA A 290 5.16 8.48 -27.61
N THR A 291 5.39 7.63 -26.61
CA THR A 291 6.74 7.32 -26.12
C THR A 291 7.55 6.56 -27.16
N GLU A 292 6.95 5.56 -27.81
CA GLU A 292 7.58 4.80 -28.90
C GLU A 292 7.97 5.72 -30.07
N GLU A 293 7.09 6.64 -30.48
CA GLU A 293 7.41 7.63 -31.52
C GLU A 293 8.56 8.57 -31.14
N LEU A 294 8.61 9.02 -29.88
CA LEU A 294 9.69 9.87 -29.39
C LEU A 294 11.04 9.15 -29.38
N ILE A 295 11.06 7.88 -28.98
CA ILE A 295 12.28 7.05 -29.00
C ILE A 295 12.80 6.88 -30.43
N VAL A 296 11.90 6.57 -31.38
CA VAL A 296 12.25 6.41 -32.80
C VAL A 296 12.77 7.71 -33.40
N LYS A 297 12.15 8.86 -33.09
CA LYS A 297 12.64 10.17 -33.55
C LYS A 297 14.05 10.44 -33.03
N ARG A 298 14.32 10.13 -31.76
CA ARG A 298 15.62 10.36 -31.11
C ARG A 298 16.73 9.43 -31.60
N THR A 299 16.39 8.24 -32.11
CA THR A 299 17.38 7.31 -32.71
C THR A 299 17.70 7.62 -34.17
N ARG A 300 16.88 8.45 -34.84
CA ARG A 300 17.08 8.85 -36.24
C ARG A 300 17.80 10.21 -36.40
N THR A 301 17.93 10.97 -35.32
CA THR A 301 18.79 12.16 -35.21
C THR A 301 20.12 11.80 -34.56
#